data_AF-A0A382WXX6-F1
#
_entry.id   AF-A0A382WXX6-F1
#
_cell.length_a   1.000
_cell.length_b   1.000
_cell.length_c   1.000
_cell.angle_alpha   90.00
_cell.angle_beta   90.00
_cell.angle_gamma   90.00
#
_symmetry.space_group_name_H-M   'P 1'
#
loop_
_entity.id
_entity.type
_entity.pdbx_description
1 polymer ?
#
loop_
_entity_poly.entity_id
_entity_poly.type
_entity_poly.pdbx_seq_one_letter_code
_entity_poly.pdbx_strand_id
1 'polypeptide(L)' 'MNFLIFLKKLFYYLFVIILANIPFLIFSQSFIPDPPSLNASSYILIEATTGKIIAEQDSDLET' A
#
# COMPACT_ATOMS: atom_id res chain seq x y z
N MET A 1 44.83 -11.34 1.24
CA MET A 1 43.73 -10.70 0.49
C MET A 1 43.67 -9.24 0.91
N ASN A 2 43.77 -8.28 -0.04
CA ASN A 2 43.96 -6.87 0.30
C ASN A 2 42.75 -6.29 1.07
N PHE A 3 43.00 -5.59 2.17
CA PHE A 3 41.97 -4.99 3.04
C PHE A 3 40.98 -4.10 2.28
N LEU A 4 41.49 -3.34 1.29
CA LEU A 4 40.66 -2.52 0.41
C LEU A 4 39.64 -3.34 -0.40
N ILE A 5 40.02 -4.54 -0.84
CA ILE A 5 39.15 -5.44 -1.60
C ILE A 5 38.04 -5.98 -0.69
N PHE A 6 38.35 -6.27 0.58
CA PHE A 6 37.38 -6.70 1.57
C PHE A 6 36.31 -5.63 1.83
N LEU A 7 36.71 -4.37 2.03
CA LEU A 7 35.78 -3.26 2.24
C LEU A 7 34.84 -3.02 1.05
N LYS A 8 35.35 -3.12 -0.19
CA LYS A 8 34.53 -3.00 -1.40
C LYS A 8 33.47 -4.09 -1.50
N LYS A 9 33.82 -5.34 -1.15
CA LYS A 9 32.89 -6.46 -1.12
C LYS A 9 31.83 -6.27 -0.03
N LEU A 10 32.26 -5.83 1.17
CA LEU A 10 31.35 -5.55 2.28
C LEU A 10 30.31 -4.48 1.89
N PHE A 11 30.76 -3.38 1.29
CA PHE A 11 29.87 -2.31 0.84
C PHE A 11 28.90 -2.80 -0.25
N TYR A 12 29.39 -3.61 -1.20
CA TYR A 12 28.54 -4.21 -2.23
C TYR A 12 27.45 -5.11 -1.63
N TYR A 13 27.78 -5.99 -0.68
CA TYR A 13 26.78 -6.84 -0.03
C TYR A 13 25.73 -6.03 0.75
N LEU A 14 26.16 -5.00 1.48
CA LEU A 14 25.23 -4.10 2.19
C LEU A 14 24.30 -3.37 1.22
N PHE A 15 24.83 -2.89 0.09
CA PHE A 15 24.04 -2.23 -0.93
C PHE A 15 22.98 -3.16 -1.54
N VAL A 16 23.35 -4.41 -1.84
CA VAL A 16 22.41 -5.42 -2.36
C VAL A 16 21.31 -5.74 -1.35
N ILE A 17 21.66 -5.87 -0.06
CA ILE A 17 20.67 -6.13 1.01
C ILE A 17 19.67 -4.97 1.12
N ILE A 18 20.14 -3.72 1.04
CA ILE A 18 19.26 -2.54 1.11
C ILE A 18 18.31 -2.51 -0.09
N LEU A 19 18.82 -2.74 -1.31
CA LEU A 19 17.99 -2.77 -2.53
C LEU A 19 16.92 -3.86 -2.49
N ALA A 20 17.24 -5.03 -1.94
CA ALA A 20 16.30 -6.15 -1.83
C ALA A 20 15.10 -5.87 -0.90
N ASN A 21 15.20 -4.89 0.00
CA ASN A 21 14.14 -4.55 0.96
C ASN A 21 13.24 -3.37 0.50
N ILE A 22 13.59 -2.69 -0.59
CA ILE A 22 12.76 -1.62 -1.19
C ILE A 22 11.33 -2.10 -1.54
N PRO A 23 11.10 -3.30 -2.10
CA PRO A 23 9.76 -3.76 -2.45
C PRO A 23 8.82 -3.83 -1.24
N PHE A 24 9.32 -4.25 -0.07
CA PHE A 24 8.50 -4.38 1.13
C PHE A 24 7.90 -3.04 1.60
N LEU A 25 8.60 -1.93 1.34
CA LEU A 25 8.11 -0.58 1.66
C LEU A 25 7.09 -0.06 0.64
N ILE A 26 7.11 -0.56 -0.60
CA ILE A 26 6.23 -0.11 -1.69
C ILE A 26 4.94 -0.95 -1.76
N PHE A 27 5.02 -2.24 -1.42
CA PHE A 27 3.89 -3.18 -1.44
C PHE A 27 2.97 -3.10 -0.22
N SER A 28 3.10 -2.10 0.65
CA SER A 28 2.07 -1.82 1.67
C SER A 28 0.80 -1.19 1.08
N GLN A 29 0.70 -1.06 -0.25
CA GLN A 29 -0.52 -0.62 -0.90
C GLN A 29 -1.64 -1.61 -0.56
N SER A 30 -2.58 -1.07 0.20
CA SER A 30 -3.69 -1.74 0.83
C SER A 30 -4.40 -2.70 -0.13
N PHE A 31 -4.49 -3.97 0.25
CA PHE A 31 -5.34 -4.97 -0.38
C PHE A 31 -6.83 -4.69 -0.09
N ILE A 32 -7.29 -3.46 -0.27
CA ILE A 32 -8.71 -3.13 -0.22
C ILE A 32 -9.23 -3.40 -1.63
N PRO A 33 -10.01 -4.48 -1.84
CA PRO A 33 -10.67 -4.67 -3.12
C PRO A 33 -11.64 -3.52 -3.37
N ASP A 34 -11.89 -3.23 -4.64
CA ASP A 34 -12.98 -2.32 -5.00
C ASP A 34 -14.31 -2.84 -4.41
N PRO A 35 -15.20 -1.93 -3.98
CA PRO A 35 -16.51 -2.33 -3.46
C PRO A 35 -17.31 -3.08 -4.54
N PRO A 36 -18.18 -4.04 -4.14
CA PRO A 36 -19.04 -4.74 -5.10
C PRO A 36 -20.00 -3.76 -5.77
N SER A 37 -20.40 -4.06 -7.00
CA SER A 37 -21.51 -3.34 -7.63
C SER A 37 -22.82 -3.66 -6.91
N LEU A 38 -23.58 -2.61 -6.59
CA LEU A 38 -24.90 -2.72 -5.98
C LEU A 38 -25.96 -2.29 -6.97
N ASN A 39 -27.11 -2.95 -6.95
CA ASN A 39 -28.28 -2.51 -7.70
C ASN A 39 -29.01 -1.41 -6.91
N ALA A 40 -28.39 -0.23 -6.83
CA ALA A 40 -28.90 0.94 -6.14
C ALA A 40 -28.51 2.21 -6.91
N SER A 41 -29.34 3.25 -6.82
CA SER A 41 -29.03 4.56 -7.42
C SER A 41 -27.92 5.31 -6.67
N SER A 42 -27.79 5.09 -5.36
CA SER A 42 -26.74 5.63 -4.52
C SER A 42 -26.55 4.77 -3.27
N TYR A 43 -25.35 4.80 -2.66
CA TYR A 43 -25.09 4.16 -1.37
C TYR A 43 -23.90 4.79 -0.63
N ILE A 44 -23.86 4.56 0.68
CA ILE A 44 -22.71 4.84 1.55
C ILE A 44 -22.51 3.67 2.51
N LEU A 45 -21.28 3.17 2.63
CA LEU A 45 -20.87 2.16 3.60
C LEU A 45 -19.96 2.83 4.62
N ILE A 46 -20.39 2.85 5.88
CA ILE A 46 -19.68 3.53 6.97
C ILE A 46 -19.27 2.51 8.03
N GLU A 47 -18.02 2.60 8.49
CA GLU A 47 -17.57 1.89 9.68
C GLU A 47 -18.30 2.45 10.91
N ALA A 48 -19.10 1.61 11.57
CA ALA A 48 -19.99 2.06 12.64
C ALA A 48 -19.27 2.71 13.83
N THR A 49 -18.05 2.29 14.15
CA THR A 49 -17.32 2.78 15.34
C THR A 49 -16.59 4.10 15.09
N THR A 50 -16.00 4.27 13.91
CA THR A 50 -15.15 5.44 13.61
C THR A 50 -15.86 6.49 12.77
N GLY A 51 -16.99 6.14 12.15
CA GLY A 51 -17.67 6.98 11.15
C GLY A 51 -16.91 7.06 9.82
N LYS A 52 -15.87 6.24 9.61
CA LYS A 52 -15.09 6.23 8.38
C LYS A 52 -15.93 5.71 7.21
N ILE A 53 -15.95 6.45 6.11
CA ILE A 53 -16.52 5.98 4.84
C ILE A 53 -15.59 4.92 4.25
N ILE A 54 -16.13 3.73 4.02
CA ILE A 54 -15.43 2.57 3.45
C ILE A 54 -15.68 2.49 1.94
N ALA A 55 -16.88 2.84 1.49
CA ALA A 55 -17.27 2.90 0.08
C ALA A 55 -18.48 3.83 -0.10
N GLU A 56 -18.60 4.48 -1.24
CA GLU A 56 -19.77 5.29 -1.59
C GLU A 56 -20.01 5.34 -3.09
N GLN A 57 -21.24 5.61 -3.48
CA GLN A 57 -21.64 5.92 -4.84
C GLN A 57 -22.77 6.94 -4.79
N ASP A 58 -22.58 8.09 -5.45
CA ASP A 58 -23.58 9.15 -5.59
C ASP A 58 -24.28 9.53 -4.27
N SER A 59 -23.54 9.48 -3.15
CA SER A 59 -24.05 9.65 -1.78
C SER A 59 -24.46 11.08 -1.45
N ASP A 60 -23.94 12.07 -2.18
CA ASP A 60 -24.18 13.52 -2.04
C ASP A 60 -25.02 14.12 -3.19
N LEU A 61 -25.54 13.28 -4.08
CA LEU A 61 -26.31 13.73 -5.24
C LEU A 61 -27.70 14.25 -4.82
N GLU A 62 -27.92 15.56 -4.91
CA GLU A 62 -29.26 16.17 -4.81
C GLU A 62 -29.98 16.06 -6.17
N THR A 63 -31.13 15.38 -6.19
CA THR A 63 -32.00 15.20 -7.36
C THR A 63 -33.25 16.05 -7.31
#